data_AF-A0A0K0DLK3-F1
#
_entry.id   AF-A0A0K0DLK3-F1
#
_cell.length_a   1.000
_cell.length_b   1.000
_cell.length_c   1.000
_cell.angle_alpha   90.00
_cell.angle_beta   90.00
_cell.angle_gamma   90.00
#
_symmetry.space_group_name_H-M   'P 1'
#
loop_
_entity.id
_entity.type
_entity.pdbx_description
1 polymer ?
#
loop_
_entity_poly.entity_id
_entity_poly.type
_entity_poly.pdbx_seq_one_letter_code
_entity_poly.pdbx_strand_id
1 'polypeptide(L)'
;LQLACNAFLVRADVSFRFGCIIVKYLMDRLPSLAVMNDVSALYVKLFKIIFSAIGCQNSASPDGEIMLKPYLPELIRKSMEYALCARDPINYFMLLRALFRSIGGGLHDILYSQFLPLLPDLMLFFNKLQSFQWCDHRQMMRELFVELCLTVPVRLSTLLPHLPLLMEPLVCALNGGPNLVQQGL
;
A
#
# COMPACT_ATOMS: atom_id res chain seq x y z
N LEU A 1 -7.55 -20.89 -5.95
CA LEU A 1 -6.24 -20.22 -5.72
C LEU A 1 -6.21 -19.43 -4.41
N GLN A 2 -7.16 -18.53 -4.16
CA GLN A 2 -7.19 -17.70 -2.94
C GLN A 2 -7.17 -18.50 -1.63
N LEU A 3 -8.05 -19.50 -1.49
CA LEU A 3 -8.11 -20.39 -0.33
C LEU A 3 -6.80 -21.15 -0.11
N ALA A 4 -6.16 -21.60 -1.19
CA ALA A 4 -4.87 -22.28 -1.11
C ALA A 4 -3.77 -21.32 -0.63
N CYS A 5 -3.73 -20.08 -1.12
CA CYS A 5 -2.75 -19.09 -0.67
C CYS A 5 -2.91 -18.78 0.82
N ASN A 6 -4.14 -18.55 1.29
CA ASN A 6 -4.41 -18.37 2.72
C ASN A 6 -3.98 -19.59 3.54
N ALA A 7 -4.33 -20.80 3.10
CA ALA A 7 -4.00 -22.03 3.81
C ALA A 7 -2.49 -22.25 3.94
N PHE A 8 -1.71 -21.92 2.90
CA PHE A 8 -0.25 -22.03 2.96
C PHE A 8 0.42 -20.93 3.79
N LEU A 9 -0.14 -19.71 3.80
CA LEU A 9 0.42 -18.61 4.59
C LEU A 9 0.16 -18.73 6.09
N VAL A 10 -0.91 -19.43 6.50
CA VAL A 10 -1.22 -19.69 7.92
C VAL A 10 -0.34 -20.81 8.50
N ARG A 11 0.20 -21.67 7.66
CA ARG A 11 1.02 -22.82 8.04
C ARG A 11 2.49 -22.43 8.25
N ALA A 12 2.92 -22.34 9.51
CA ALA A 12 4.27 -21.89 9.88
C ALA A 12 5.41 -22.68 9.21
N ASP A 13 5.21 -23.97 8.91
CA ASP A 13 6.19 -24.85 8.28
C ASP A 13 6.50 -24.51 6.81
N VAL A 14 5.54 -23.90 6.10
CA VAL A 14 5.64 -23.62 4.66
C VAL A 14 5.47 -22.14 4.30
N SER A 15 4.94 -21.34 5.21
CA SER A 15 4.54 -19.94 4.98
C SER A 15 5.68 -19.09 4.41
N PHE A 16 6.88 -19.16 4.97
CA PHE A 16 8.03 -18.38 4.48
C PHE A 16 8.42 -18.73 3.05
N ARG A 17 8.60 -20.02 2.73
CA ARG A 17 9.02 -20.46 1.39
C ARG A 17 7.96 -20.18 0.34
N PHE A 18 6.71 -20.52 0.65
CA PHE A 18 5.58 -20.24 -0.23
C PHE A 18 5.42 -18.74 -0.47
N GLY A 19 5.53 -17.96 0.61
CA GLY A 19 5.51 -16.51 0.62
C GLY A 19 6.54 -15.88 -0.32
N CYS A 20 7.82 -16.29 -0.22
CA CYS A 20 8.88 -15.82 -1.13
C CYS A 20 8.56 -16.09 -2.60
N ILE A 21 8.03 -17.27 -2.92
CA ILE A 21 7.68 -17.67 -4.29
C ILE A 21 6.52 -16.82 -4.81
N ILE A 22 5.46 -16.65 -4.01
CA ILE A 22 4.27 -15.93 -4.44
C ILE A 22 4.53 -14.43 -4.55
N VAL A 23 5.31 -13.83 -3.64
CA VAL A 23 5.69 -12.40 -3.74
C VAL A 23 6.47 -12.18 -5.03
N LYS A 24 7.47 -13.02 -5.33
CA LYS A 24 8.23 -12.92 -6.58
C LYS A 24 7.33 -13.04 -7.81
N TYR A 25 6.45 -14.04 -7.83
CA TYR A 25 5.48 -14.24 -8.91
C TYR A 25 4.58 -13.01 -9.13
N LEU A 26 4.10 -12.40 -8.05
CA LEU A 26 3.24 -11.22 -8.11
C LEU A 26 4.00 -9.97 -8.54
N MET A 27 5.26 -9.81 -8.11
CA MET A 27 6.14 -8.72 -8.56
C MET A 27 6.34 -8.73 -10.08
N ASP A 28 6.53 -9.91 -10.67
CA ASP A 28 6.64 -10.09 -12.14
C ASP A 28 5.33 -9.75 -12.88
N ARG A 29 4.20 -9.67 -12.17
CA ARG A 29 2.87 -9.33 -12.71
C ARG A 29 2.37 -7.97 -12.27
N LEU A 30 3.18 -7.19 -11.57
CA LEU A 30 2.85 -5.84 -11.14
C LEU A 30 2.42 -4.91 -12.30
N PRO A 31 3.00 -4.98 -13.52
CA PRO A 31 2.54 -4.17 -14.66
C PRO A 31 1.13 -4.54 -15.13
N SER A 32 0.67 -5.76 -14.89
CA SER A 32 -0.67 -6.22 -15.31
C SER A 32 -1.81 -5.58 -14.50
N LEU A 33 -1.50 -4.85 -13.43
CA LEU A 33 -2.50 -4.16 -12.60
C LEU A 33 -3.03 -2.88 -13.24
N ALA A 34 -2.39 -2.37 -14.30
CA ALA A 34 -2.78 -1.14 -15.00
C ALA A 34 -4.13 -1.20 -15.74
N VAL A 35 -4.74 -2.39 -15.81
CA VAL A 35 -6.05 -2.64 -16.42
C VAL A 35 -6.98 -3.23 -15.36
N MET A 36 -8.24 -2.80 -15.32
CA MET A 36 -9.26 -3.48 -14.51
C MET A 36 -9.84 -4.68 -15.26
N ASN A 37 -9.57 -5.89 -14.77
CA ASN A 37 -10.18 -7.14 -15.19
C ASN A 37 -10.12 -8.16 -14.03
N ASP A 38 -10.70 -9.34 -14.22
CA ASP A 38 -10.73 -10.37 -13.17
C ASP A 38 -9.33 -10.85 -12.74
N VAL A 39 -8.36 -10.81 -13.65
CA VAL A 39 -6.98 -11.25 -13.41
C VAL A 39 -6.23 -10.23 -12.55
N SER A 40 -6.32 -8.94 -12.85
CA SER A 40 -5.71 -7.88 -12.04
C SER A 40 -6.37 -7.78 -10.66
N ALA A 41 -7.71 -7.94 -10.61
CA ALA A 41 -8.44 -8.01 -9.35
C ALA A 41 -7.98 -9.19 -8.49
N LEU A 42 -7.69 -10.35 -9.10
CA LEU A 42 -7.11 -11.50 -8.41
C LEU A 42 -5.71 -11.19 -7.88
N TYR A 43 -4.83 -10.58 -8.67
CA TYR A 43 -3.48 -10.22 -8.21
C TYR A 43 -3.50 -9.23 -7.04
N VAL A 44 -4.35 -8.20 -7.09
CA VAL A 44 -4.54 -7.27 -5.96
C VAL A 44 -5.03 -8.02 -4.72
N LYS A 45 -5.96 -8.97 -4.85
CA LYS A 45 -6.43 -9.79 -3.73
C LYS A 45 -5.31 -10.67 -3.14
N LEU A 46 -4.45 -11.26 -3.98
CA LEU A 46 -3.33 -12.08 -3.52
C LEU A 46 -2.29 -11.25 -2.77
N PHE A 47 -1.94 -10.06 -3.26
CA PHE A 47 -1.08 -9.13 -2.52
C PHE A 47 -1.68 -8.75 -1.16
N LYS A 48 -2.98 -8.42 -1.12
CA LYS A 48 -3.68 -8.09 0.14
C LYS A 48 -3.64 -9.22 1.16
N ILE A 49 -3.76 -10.46 0.70
CA ILE A 49 -3.64 -11.64 1.55
C ILE A 49 -2.24 -11.73 2.17
N ILE A 50 -1.20 -11.50 1.37
CA ILE A 50 0.19 -11.52 1.84
C ILE A 50 0.42 -10.41 2.86
N PHE A 51 -0.03 -9.17 2.57
CA PHE A 51 0.09 -8.06 3.50
C PHE A 51 -0.68 -8.34 4.79
N SER A 52 -1.92 -8.81 4.70
CA SER A 52 -2.69 -9.19 5.89
C SER A 52 -1.99 -10.27 6.72
N ALA A 53 -1.36 -11.26 6.08
CA ALA A 53 -0.60 -12.29 6.78
C ALA A 53 0.60 -11.69 7.53
N ILE A 54 1.30 -10.72 6.93
CA ILE A 54 2.41 -10.00 7.57
C ILE A 54 1.88 -9.16 8.76
N GLY A 55 0.80 -8.40 8.57
CA GLY A 55 0.20 -7.58 9.63
C GLY A 55 -0.38 -8.38 10.81
N CYS A 56 -0.71 -9.66 10.61
CA CYS A 56 -1.12 -10.57 11.68
C CYS A 56 0.05 -11.28 12.38
N GLN A 57 1.27 -11.21 11.83
CA GLN A 57 2.44 -11.79 12.48
C GLN A 57 2.92 -10.87 13.59
N ASN A 58 2.98 -11.41 14.81
CA ASN A 58 3.53 -10.70 15.96
C ASN A 58 5.06 -10.68 15.87
N SER A 59 5.70 -9.81 16.66
CA SER A 59 7.15 -9.65 16.76
C SER A 59 7.94 -10.93 17.15
N ALA A 60 7.26 -12.03 17.45
CA ALA A 60 7.84 -13.34 17.70
C ALA A 60 8.28 -14.09 16.42
N SER A 61 7.78 -13.70 15.23
CA SER A 61 8.16 -14.30 13.95
C SER A 61 8.35 -13.23 12.86
N PRO A 62 9.57 -12.73 12.64
CA PRO A 62 9.85 -11.69 11.63
C PRO A 62 9.87 -12.22 10.19
N ASP A 63 9.53 -13.49 9.96
CA ASP A 63 9.62 -14.18 8.67
C ASP A 63 8.89 -13.44 7.54
N GLY A 64 7.69 -12.91 7.80
CA GLY A 64 6.93 -12.14 6.82
C GLY A 64 7.59 -10.80 6.46
N GLU A 65 8.18 -10.11 7.43
CA GLU A 65 8.94 -8.89 7.17
C GLU A 65 10.20 -9.17 6.36
N ILE A 66 10.95 -10.22 6.73
CA ILE A 66 12.17 -10.63 6.03
C ILE A 66 11.85 -11.00 4.58
N MET A 67 10.74 -11.70 4.36
CA MET A 67 10.26 -12.10 3.04
C MET A 67 9.93 -10.89 2.15
N LEU A 68 9.24 -9.87 2.68
CA LEU A 68 8.82 -8.71 1.88
C LEU A 68 9.92 -7.65 1.74
N LYS A 69 10.85 -7.57 2.71
CA LYS A 69 11.96 -6.60 2.77
C LYS A 69 12.67 -6.35 1.44
N PRO A 70 13.12 -7.36 0.66
CA PRO A 70 13.84 -7.11 -0.60
C PRO A 70 12.95 -6.53 -1.71
N TYR A 71 11.64 -6.77 -1.66
CA TYR A 71 10.71 -6.34 -2.71
C TYR A 71 10.03 -5.00 -2.38
N LEU A 72 10.01 -4.59 -1.11
CA LEU A 72 9.28 -3.40 -0.65
C LEU A 72 9.62 -2.11 -1.43
N PRO A 73 10.91 -1.76 -1.65
CA PRO A 73 11.23 -0.51 -2.35
C PRO A 73 10.77 -0.51 -3.81
N GLU A 74 11.00 -1.63 -4.49
CA GLU A 74 10.62 -1.80 -5.89
C GLU A 74 9.10 -1.83 -6.06
N LEU A 75 8.39 -2.52 -5.16
CA LEU A 75 6.94 -2.59 -5.14
C LEU A 75 6.33 -1.19 -5.04
N ILE A 76 6.81 -0.36 -4.11
CA ILE A 76 6.30 1.00 -3.91
C ILE A 76 6.64 1.88 -5.12
N ARG A 77 7.90 1.92 -5.55
CA ARG A 77 8.32 2.75 -6.69
C ARG A 77 7.59 2.41 -7.98
N LYS A 78 7.53 1.12 -8.36
CA LYS A 78 6.84 0.68 -9.58
C LYS A 78 5.33 0.91 -9.48
N SER A 79 4.71 0.70 -8.31
CA SER A 79 3.28 0.99 -8.14
C SER A 79 2.97 2.47 -8.32
N MET A 80 3.83 3.37 -7.80
CA MET A 80 3.70 4.82 -8.01
C MET A 80 3.90 5.19 -9.48
N GLU A 81 4.93 4.66 -10.13
CA GLU A 81 5.21 4.90 -11.56
C GLU A 81 4.05 4.44 -12.44
N TYR A 82 3.57 3.20 -12.26
CA TYR A 82 2.45 2.69 -13.02
C TYR A 82 1.14 3.40 -12.70
N ALA A 83 0.91 3.84 -11.47
CA ALA A 83 -0.27 4.63 -11.13
C ALA A 83 -0.32 5.98 -11.88
N LEU A 84 0.83 6.58 -12.20
CA LEU A 84 0.87 7.84 -12.97
C LEU A 84 0.59 7.64 -14.46
N CYS A 85 0.92 6.45 -15.00
CA CYS A 85 0.82 6.17 -16.45
C CYS A 85 -0.37 5.28 -16.83
N ALA A 86 -1.00 4.60 -15.86
CA ALA A 86 -2.09 3.65 -16.11
C ALA A 86 -3.37 4.36 -16.51
N ARG A 87 -4.11 3.73 -17.43
CA ARG A 87 -5.46 4.16 -17.80
C ARG A 87 -6.44 4.03 -16.63
N ASP A 88 -6.25 3.01 -15.80
CA ASP A 88 -7.02 2.76 -14.59
C ASP A 88 -6.04 2.52 -13.40
N PRO A 89 -5.73 3.57 -12.61
CA PRO A 89 -4.73 3.47 -11.53
C PRO A 89 -5.29 2.85 -10.24
N ILE A 90 -6.57 2.49 -10.20
CA ILE A 90 -7.30 2.10 -8.99
C ILE A 90 -6.63 0.93 -8.28
N ASN A 91 -6.22 -0.07 -9.05
CA ASN A 91 -5.57 -1.27 -8.53
C ASN A 91 -4.25 -0.95 -7.80
N TYR A 92 -3.47 0.01 -8.30
CA TYR A 92 -2.22 0.44 -7.67
C TYR A 92 -2.46 1.20 -6.37
N PHE A 93 -3.44 2.11 -6.34
CA PHE A 93 -3.82 2.80 -5.10
C PHE A 93 -4.37 1.83 -4.05
N MET A 94 -5.20 0.87 -4.46
CA MET A 94 -5.72 -0.18 -3.56
C MET A 94 -4.61 -1.08 -3.01
N LEU A 95 -3.56 -1.34 -3.81
CA LEU A 95 -2.38 -2.10 -3.42
C LEU A 95 -1.54 -1.32 -2.39
N LEU A 96 -1.18 -0.08 -2.70
CA LEU A 96 -0.42 0.79 -1.81
C LEU A 96 -1.14 1.02 -0.47
N ARG A 97 -2.45 1.29 -0.51
CA ARG A 97 -3.26 1.44 0.71
C ARG A 97 -3.21 0.19 1.59
N ALA A 98 -3.33 -0.99 1.00
CA ALA A 98 -3.29 -2.24 1.74
C ALA A 98 -1.90 -2.49 2.36
N LEU A 99 -0.84 -2.18 1.63
CA LEU A 99 0.53 -2.26 2.11
C LEU A 99 0.75 -1.31 3.30
N PHE A 100 0.38 -0.04 3.15
CA PHE A 100 0.58 0.99 4.17
C PHE A 100 -0.17 0.67 5.46
N ARG A 101 -1.44 0.23 5.37
CA ARG A 101 -2.19 -0.26 6.54
C ARG A 101 -1.53 -1.46 7.21
N SER A 102 -0.95 -2.37 6.44
CA SER A 102 -0.28 -3.54 6.98
C SER A 102 0.99 -3.22 7.76
N ILE A 103 1.74 -2.17 7.37
CA ILE A 103 3.03 -1.84 8.01
C ILE A 103 2.93 -0.66 8.99
N GLY A 104 1.83 0.11 8.97
CA GLY A 104 1.64 1.33 9.76
C GLY A 104 1.34 1.13 11.24
N GLY A 105 1.14 -0.11 11.71
CA GLY A 105 0.83 -0.41 13.12
C GLY A 105 2.01 -0.28 14.09
N GLY A 106 3.22 0.04 13.62
CA GLY A 106 4.41 0.20 14.47
C GLY A 106 5.02 -1.11 14.99
N LEU A 107 4.54 -2.25 14.52
CA LEU A 107 5.04 -3.59 14.88
C LEU A 107 6.21 -4.07 14.00
N HIS A 108 6.43 -3.41 12.85
CA HIS A 108 7.26 -3.91 11.77
C HIS A 108 8.49 -3.02 11.50
N ASP A 109 9.46 -3.05 12.41
CA ASP A 109 10.65 -2.18 12.36
C ASP A 109 11.50 -2.42 11.10
N ILE A 110 11.56 -3.66 10.60
CA ILE A 110 12.37 -4.00 9.42
C ILE A 110 11.77 -3.34 8.18
N LEU A 111 10.45 -3.47 7.98
CA LEU A 111 9.77 -2.85 6.84
C LEU A 111 9.73 -1.33 6.97
N TYR A 112 9.53 -0.81 8.19
CA TYR A 112 9.55 0.63 8.45
C TYR A 112 10.90 1.26 8.09
N SER A 113 12.01 0.62 8.48
CA SER A 113 13.35 1.11 8.15
C SER A 113 13.61 1.17 6.63
N GLN A 114 13.04 0.24 5.86
CA GLN A 114 13.13 0.23 4.40
C GLN A 114 12.16 1.22 3.73
N PHE A 115 11.05 1.53 4.39
CA PHE A 115 10.06 2.47 3.88
C PHE A 115 10.54 3.92 4.00
N LEU A 116 11.18 4.29 5.12
CA LEU A 116 11.56 5.68 5.40
C LEU A 116 12.34 6.38 4.27
N PRO A 117 13.36 5.77 3.63
CA PRO A 117 14.06 6.40 2.51
C PRO A 117 13.19 6.69 1.29
N LEU A 118 12.03 6.05 1.15
CA LEU A 118 11.09 6.21 0.03
C LEU A 118 10.08 7.34 0.28
N LEU A 119 10.03 7.88 1.50
CA LEU A 119 9.07 8.90 1.89
C LEU A 119 9.14 10.16 0.99
N PRO A 120 10.32 10.71 0.64
CA PRO A 120 10.38 11.87 -0.24
C PRO A 120 9.78 11.61 -1.63
N ASP A 121 10.06 10.44 -2.21
CA ASP A 121 9.48 10.04 -3.51
C ASP A 121 7.97 9.89 -3.42
N LEU A 122 7.46 9.33 -2.31
CA LEU A 122 6.03 9.19 -2.06
C LEU A 122 5.33 10.56 -1.91
N MET A 123 5.97 11.50 -1.23
CA MET A 123 5.45 12.87 -1.10
C MET A 123 5.41 13.59 -2.45
N LEU A 124 6.45 13.44 -3.28
CA LEU A 124 6.46 13.96 -4.64
C LEU A 124 5.37 13.32 -5.51
N PHE A 125 5.12 12.02 -5.33
CA PHE A 125 4.03 11.30 -5.98
C PHE A 125 2.66 11.88 -5.60
N PHE A 126 2.40 12.13 -4.31
CA PHE A 126 1.13 12.74 -3.88
C PHE A 126 0.94 14.15 -4.43
N ASN A 127 1.99 14.98 -4.45
CA ASN A 127 1.93 16.31 -5.05
C ASN A 127 1.57 16.27 -6.54
N LYS A 128 2.15 15.31 -7.28
CA LYS A 128 1.79 15.09 -8.69
C LYS A 128 0.33 14.68 -8.82
N LEU A 129 -0.17 13.76 -7.98
CA LEU A 129 -1.58 13.36 -8.03
C LEU A 129 -2.53 14.52 -7.71
N GLN A 130 -2.17 15.44 -6.82
CA GLN A 130 -2.97 16.64 -6.57
C GLN A 130 -3.05 17.54 -7.79
N SER A 131 -1.94 17.77 -8.49
CA SER A 131 -1.90 18.67 -9.65
C SER A 131 -2.66 18.15 -10.87
N PHE A 132 -2.80 16.83 -11.02
CA PHE A 132 -3.44 16.19 -12.17
C PHE A 132 -4.98 16.19 -12.14
N GLN A 133 -5.65 16.91 -11.21
CA GLN A 133 -7.13 16.98 -11.12
C GLN A 133 -7.85 15.61 -11.11
N TRP A 134 -7.19 14.52 -10.70
CA TRP A 134 -7.82 13.20 -10.57
C TRP A 134 -9.07 13.23 -9.67
N CYS A 135 -9.11 14.20 -8.75
CA CYS A 135 -10.20 14.47 -7.82
C CYS A 135 -11.47 15.02 -8.47
N ASP A 136 -11.43 15.51 -9.70
CA ASP A 136 -12.57 16.21 -10.34
C ASP A 136 -13.51 15.25 -11.08
N HIS A 137 -13.03 14.06 -11.46
CA HIS A 137 -13.80 13.15 -12.32
C HIS A 137 -14.51 12.00 -11.59
N ARG A 138 -14.07 11.58 -10.40
CA ARG A 138 -14.72 10.48 -9.63
C ARG A 138 -14.51 10.61 -8.12
N GLN A 139 -15.61 10.74 -7.37
CA GLN A 139 -15.60 10.82 -5.90
C GLN A 139 -14.81 9.67 -5.24
N MET A 140 -14.96 8.44 -5.73
CA MET A 140 -14.22 7.28 -5.23
C MET A 140 -12.69 7.44 -5.33
N MET A 141 -12.17 8.13 -6.34
CA MET A 141 -10.73 8.34 -6.51
C MET A 141 -10.19 9.36 -5.53
N ARG A 142 -10.95 10.43 -5.29
CA ARG A 142 -10.63 11.43 -4.27
C ARG A 142 -10.59 10.80 -2.89
N GLU A 143 -11.59 9.99 -2.53
CA GLU A 143 -11.63 9.29 -1.25
C GLU A 143 -10.45 8.32 -1.10
N LEU A 144 -10.15 7.52 -2.13
CA LEU A 144 -9.02 6.59 -2.09
C LEU A 144 -7.65 7.29 -1.96
N PHE A 145 -7.48 8.43 -2.63
CA PHE A 145 -6.28 9.25 -2.52
C PHE A 145 -6.13 9.82 -1.11
N VAL A 146 -7.20 10.38 -0.54
CA VAL A 146 -7.21 10.88 0.83
C VAL A 146 -6.86 9.76 1.82
N GLU A 147 -7.48 8.58 1.71
CA GLU A 147 -7.11 7.43 2.56
C GLU A 147 -5.64 7.04 2.41
N LEU A 148 -5.09 7.11 1.19
CA LEU A 148 -3.69 6.76 0.95
C LEU A 148 -2.74 7.73 1.65
N CYS A 149 -3.05 9.03 1.64
CA CYS A 149 -2.31 10.07 2.36
C CYS A 149 -2.40 9.90 3.88
N LEU A 150 -3.56 9.49 4.42
CA LEU A 150 -3.76 9.30 5.85
C LEU A 150 -3.19 7.99 6.39
N THR A 151 -3.01 6.99 5.52
CA THR A 151 -2.50 5.67 5.91
C THR A 151 -0.98 5.54 5.83
N VAL A 152 -0.27 6.60 5.41
CA VAL A 152 1.20 6.58 5.29
C VAL A 152 1.82 6.12 6.62
N PRO A 153 2.64 5.05 6.60
CA PRO A 153 3.19 4.46 7.81
C PRO A 153 4.38 5.29 8.28
N VAL A 154 4.10 6.41 8.97
CA VAL A 154 5.10 7.32 9.52
C VAL A 154 4.71 7.79 10.91
N ARG A 155 5.71 7.96 11.77
CA ARG A 155 5.52 8.70 13.03
C ARG A 155 5.22 10.16 12.69
N LEU A 156 4.31 10.78 13.44
CA LEU A 156 3.96 12.21 13.29
C LEU A 156 5.19 13.12 13.29
N SER A 157 6.18 12.83 14.14
CA SER A 157 7.43 13.59 14.19
C SER A 157 8.24 13.56 12.90
N THR A 158 8.22 12.43 12.17
CA THR A 158 8.87 12.28 10.86
C THR A 158 8.05 12.93 9.75
N LEU A 159 6.74 13.07 9.95
CA LEU A 159 5.82 13.68 8.98
C LEU A 159 5.82 15.21 9.01
N LEU A 160 6.22 15.84 10.12
CA LEU A 160 6.21 17.30 10.31
C LEU A 160 6.78 18.11 9.13
N PRO A 161 7.95 17.76 8.53
CA PRO A 161 8.49 18.50 7.39
C PRO A 161 7.64 18.38 6.12
N HIS A 162 6.83 17.33 6.01
CA HIS A 162 6.00 17.01 4.85
C HIS A 162 4.52 17.33 5.05
N LEU A 163 4.13 17.73 6.27
CA LEU A 163 2.76 18.05 6.67
C LEU A 163 2.07 19.06 5.73
N PRO A 164 2.72 20.12 5.23
CA PRO A 164 2.11 21.04 4.27
C PRO A 164 1.55 20.36 3.02
N LEU A 165 2.16 19.25 2.57
CA LEU A 165 1.73 18.49 1.39
C LEU A 165 0.46 17.66 1.67
N LEU A 166 0.19 17.38 2.94
CA LEU A 166 -0.94 16.59 3.42
C LEU A 166 -2.11 17.45 3.94
N MET A 167 -1.93 18.77 4.05
CA MET A 167 -2.95 19.69 4.54
C MET A 167 -4.22 19.69 3.69
N GLU A 168 -4.08 19.73 2.37
CA GLU A 168 -5.24 19.69 1.46
C GLU A 168 -5.99 18.34 1.52
N PRO A 169 -5.31 17.17 1.47
CA PRO A 169 -5.93 15.87 1.72
C PRO A 169 -6.62 15.78 3.09
N LEU A 170 -6.04 16.34 4.14
CA LEU A 170 -6.64 16.38 5.47
C LEU A 170 -7.93 17.20 5.49
N VAL A 171 -7.93 18.40 4.88
CA VAL A 171 -9.15 19.22 4.75
C VAL A 171 -10.21 18.48 3.94
N CYS A 172 -9.84 17.77 2.87
CA CYS A 172 -10.75 16.92 2.11
C CYS A 172 -11.29 15.74 2.93
N ALA A 173 -10.48 15.14 3.81
CA ALA A 173 -10.90 14.06 4.70
C ALA A 173 -11.96 14.53 5.71
N LEU A 174 -11.71 15.69 6.32
CA LEU A 174 -12.58 16.30 7.33
C LEU A 174 -13.91 16.79 6.74
N ASN A 175 -13.92 17.19 5.47
CA ASN A 175 -15.13 17.54 4.73
C ASN A 175 -15.77 16.33 3.99
N GLY A 176 -15.19 15.14 4.13
CA GLY A 176 -15.59 13.92 3.43
C GLY A 176 -16.64 13.09 4.17
N GLY A 177 -16.82 11.84 3.73
CA GLY A 177 -17.72 10.90 4.39
C GLY A 177 -17.25 10.49 5.79
N PRO A 178 -18.14 9.91 6.63
CA PRO A 178 -17.86 9.64 8.05
C PRO A 178 -16.63 8.76 8.31
N ASN A 179 -16.31 7.82 7.40
CA ASN A 179 -15.12 6.98 7.50
C ASN A 179 -13.80 7.73 7.30
N LEU A 180 -13.80 8.80 6.49
CA LEU A 180 -12.62 9.64 6.27
C LEU A 180 -12.40 10.61 7.41
N VAL A 181 -13.48 11.14 7.98
CA VAL A 181 -13.44 12.01 9.16
C VAL A 181 -12.82 11.25 10.35
N GLN A 182 -13.21 9.99 10.58
CA GLN A 182 -12.61 9.15 11.62
C GLN A 182 -11.12 8.82 11.40
N GLN A 183 -10.62 8.91 10.17
CA GLN A 183 -9.19 8.69 9.87
C GLN A 183 -8.37 9.97 9.97
N GLY A 184 -8.99 11.14 9.80
CA GLY A 184 -8.34 12.44 9.91
C GLY A 184 -8.30 13.01 11.33
N LEU A 185 -9.15 12.50 12.24
CA LEU A 185 -9.21 12.83 13.67
C LEU A 185 -8.42 11.80 14.50
#